data_AF-A0A7X7LBM3-F1
#
_entry.id   AF-A0A7X7LBM3-F1
#
_cell.length_a   1.000
_cell.length_b   1.000
_cell.length_c   1.000
_cell.angle_alpha   90.00
_cell.angle_beta   90.00
_cell.angle_gamma   90.00
#
_symmetry.space_group_name_H-M   'P 1'
#
loop_
_entity.id
_entity.type
_entity.pdbx_description
1 polymer ?
#
loop_
_entity_poly.entity_id
_entity_poly.type
_entity_poly.pdbx_seq_one_letter_code
_entity_poly.pdbx_strand_id
1 'polypeptide(L)'
;RFAALRGQTGIEVTDPPVEEKRALLCRMAELSGAHGIRLDVCCQGELVSGPVGKAHCVDIDRLQALSQAPLAHVSRKGTRKECGCSYSRDIGAYHTCSHECVYCYANL
;
A
#
# COMPACT_ATOMS: atom_id res chain seq x y z
N ARG A 1 8.77 -15.05 -17.18
CA ARG A 1 8.56 -13.63 -17.55
C ARG A 1 9.85 -12.80 -17.54
N PHE A 2 10.85 -13.08 -16.69
CA PHE A 2 12.08 -12.26 -16.58
C PHE A 2 13.36 -12.86 -17.17
N ALA A 3 13.29 -14.03 -17.82
CA ALA A 3 14.48 -14.68 -18.41
C ALA A 3 15.19 -13.80 -19.46
N ALA A 4 14.45 -12.97 -20.19
CA ALA A 4 15.02 -12.06 -21.19
C ALA A 4 15.87 -10.92 -20.57
N LEU A 5 15.54 -10.48 -19.34
CA LEU A 5 16.30 -9.44 -18.63
C LEU A 5 17.72 -9.89 -18.32
N ARG A 6 17.88 -11.13 -17.85
CA ARG A 6 19.20 -11.71 -17.54
C ARG A 6 20.11 -11.73 -18.77
N GLY A 7 19.58 -12.12 -19.93
CA GLY A 7 20.35 -12.17 -21.17
C GLY A 7 20.74 -10.81 -21.75
N GLN A 8 19.92 -9.78 -21.55
CA GLN A 8 20.14 -8.43 -22.13
C GLN A 8 20.91 -7.49 -21.21
N THR A 9 20.80 -7.67 -19.89
CA THR A 9 21.30 -6.70 -18.90
C THR A 9 22.17 -7.31 -17.82
N GLY A 10 22.25 -8.65 -17.73
CA GLY A 10 22.87 -9.33 -16.60
C GLY A 10 22.08 -9.29 -15.30
N ILE A 11 20.90 -8.64 -15.27
CA ILE A 11 20.06 -8.55 -14.07
C ILE A 11 19.29 -9.87 -13.88
N GLU A 12 19.51 -10.49 -12.73
CA GLU A 12 18.76 -11.68 -12.31
C GLU A 12 17.59 -11.27 -11.40
N VAL A 13 16.40 -11.75 -11.73
CA VAL A 13 15.18 -11.52 -10.95
C VAL A 13 14.75 -12.83 -10.32
N THR A 14 14.79 -12.88 -8.99
CA THR A 14 14.37 -14.03 -8.20
C THR A 14 13.06 -13.71 -7.47
N ASP A 15 12.29 -14.76 -7.15
CA ASP A 15 11.16 -14.66 -6.23
C ASP A 15 11.51 -15.42 -4.94
N PRO A 16 11.93 -14.74 -3.87
CA PRO A 16 12.41 -15.41 -2.67
C PRO A 16 11.31 -16.25 -1.99
N PRO A 17 11.69 -17.32 -1.27
CA PRO A 17 10.77 -18.05 -0.40
C PRO A 17 10.07 -17.12 0.60
N VAL A 18 8.86 -17.49 1.03
CA VAL A 18 8.04 -16.66 1.94
C VAL A 18 8.77 -16.34 3.25
N GLU A 19 9.55 -17.27 3.78
CA GLU A 19 10.29 -17.07 5.03
C GLU A 19 11.42 -16.03 4.89
N GLU A 20 12.07 -15.97 3.73
CA GLU A 20 13.08 -14.94 3.45
C GLU A 20 12.42 -13.55 3.36
N LYS A 21 11.26 -13.47 2.71
CA LYS A 21 10.45 -12.24 2.65
C LYS A 21 10.02 -11.79 4.04
N ARG A 22 9.55 -12.70 4.89
CA ARG A 22 9.17 -12.41 6.29
C ARG A 22 10.37 -11.92 7.10
N ALA A 23 11.51 -12.59 7.02
CA ALA A 23 12.73 -12.17 7.71
C ALA A 23 13.18 -10.76 7.28
N LEU A 24 13.09 -10.44 5.98
CA LEU A 24 13.36 -9.10 5.49
C LEU A 24 12.38 -8.07 6.06
N LEU A 25 11.08 -8.34 6.02
CA LEU A 25 10.05 -7.43 6.52
C LEU A 25 10.15 -7.21 8.03
N CYS A 26 10.49 -8.23 8.82
CA CYS A 26 10.74 -8.06 10.26
C CYS A 26 11.88 -7.07 10.52
N ARG A 27 13.02 -7.21 9.82
CA ARG A 27 14.13 -6.26 9.94
C ARG A 27 13.73 -4.84 9.53
N MET A 28 12.95 -4.71 8.45
CA MET A 28 12.44 -3.41 8.01
C MET A 28 11.50 -2.78 9.06
N ALA A 29 10.64 -3.58 9.68
CA ALA A 29 9.71 -3.12 10.72
C ALA A 29 10.43 -2.68 12.01
N GLU A 30 11.50 -3.38 12.39
CA GLU A 30 12.35 -2.97 13.51
C GLU A 30 13.03 -1.62 13.24
N LEU A 31 13.64 -1.48 12.05
CA LEU A 31 14.28 -0.23 11.62
C LEU A 31 13.27 0.91 11.54
N SER A 32 12.12 0.69 10.89
CA SER A 32 11.09 1.72 10.77
C SER A 32 10.51 2.07 12.15
N GLY A 33 10.32 1.08 13.02
CA GLY A 33 9.84 1.25 14.39
C GLY A 33 10.77 2.12 15.23
N ALA A 34 12.08 1.97 15.08
CA ALA A 34 13.07 2.84 15.72
C ALA A 34 12.94 4.33 15.30
N HIS A 35 12.30 4.59 14.16
CA HIS A 35 11.99 5.93 13.66
C HIS A 35 10.52 6.34 13.83
N GLY A 36 9.72 5.58 14.59
CA GLY A 36 8.29 5.87 14.80
C GLY A 36 7.41 5.61 13.57
N ILE A 37 7.90 4.83 12.59
CA ILE A 37 7.19 4.47 11.37
C ILE A 37 6.70 3.03 11.49
N ARG A 38 5.38 2.83 11.39
CA ARG A 38 4.80 1.48 11.34
C ARG A 38 4.91 0.92 9.92
N LEU A 39 5.40 -0.31 9.80
CA LEU A 39 5.43 -1.06 8.54
C LEU A 39 4.21 -1.97 8.43
N ASP A 40 3.44 -1.81 7.36
CA ASP A 40 2.30 -2.65 7.02
C ASP A 40 2.41 -3.14 5.57
N VAL A 41 1.90 -4.34 5.28
CA VAL A 41 1.82 -4.91 3.91
C VAL A 41 0.39 -4.90 3.38
N CYS A 42 0.22 -4.64 2.09
CA CYS A 42 -1.09 -4.59 1.45
C CYS A 42 -1.28 -5.73 0.46
N CYS A 43 -2.32 -6.54 0.63
CA CYS A 43 -2.68 -7.66 -0.26
C CYS A 43 -1.61 -8.76 -0.37
N GLN A 44 -0.87 -8.96 0.72
CA GLN A 44 0.12 -10.03 0.88
C GLN A 44 -0.10 -10.63 2.27
N GLY A 45 -1.29 -11.19 2.51
CA GLY A 45 -1.70 -11.66 3.84
C GLY A 45 -0.75 -12.68 4.45
N GLU A 46 -0.09 -13.49 3.61
CA GLU A 46 0.92 -14.46 3.99
C GLU A 46 2.19 -13.84 4.60
N LEU A 47 2.43 -12.55 4.37
CA LEU A 47 3.58 -11.82 4.90
C LEU A 47 3.28 -11.08 6.20
N VAL A 48 2.01 -11.01 6.62
CA VAL A 48 1.63 -10.46 7.92
C VAL A 48 2.19 -11.36 9.02
N SER A 49 3.17 -10.86 9.77
CA SER A 49 3.90 -11.62 10.79
C SER A 49 4.65 -10.70 11.75
N GLY A 50 4.77 -11.09 13.02
CA GLY A 50 5.47 -10.31 14.04
C GLY A 50 4.98 -8.85 14.11
N PRO A 51 5.87 -7.84 13.99
CA PRO A 51 5.49 -6.42 14.02
C PRO A 51 4.85 -5.90 12.71
N VAL A 52 4.81 -6.70 11.65
CA VAL A 52 4.31 -6.30 10.32
C VAL A 52 2.81 -6.48 10.27
N GLY A 53 2.08 -5.37 10.13
CA GLY A 53 0.61 -5.37 10.06
C GLY A 53 0.04 -5.47 8.64
N LYS A 54 -1.29 -5.50 8.57
CA LYS A 54 -2.03 -5.41 7.30
C LYS A 54 -2.40 -3.96 7.02
N ALA A 55 -2.06 -3.49 5.83
CA ALA A 55 -2.35 -2.11 5.43
C ALA A 55 -3.79 -1.93 4.95
N HIS A 56 -4.32 -0.73 5.23
CA HIS A 56 -5.57 -0.20 4.70
C HIS A 56 -5.30 1.23 4.22
N CYS A 57 -5.35 1.48 2.91
CA CYS A 57 -5.12 2.84 2.37
C CYS A 57 -6.27 3.79 2.74
N VAL A 58 -7.50 3.27 2.76
CA VAL A 58 -8.67 3.95 3.32
C VAL A 58 -9.13 3.12 4.49
N ASP A 59 -8.85 3.60 5.70
CA ASP A 59 -9.07 2.88 6.95
C ASP A 59 -10.12 3.61 7.79
N ILE A 60 -11.34 3.07 7.84
CA ILE A 60 -12.42 3.69 8.61
C ILE A 60 -12.13 3.72 10.11
N ASP A 61 -11.40 2.73 10.64
CA ASP A 61 -11.10 2.64 12.07
C ASP A 61 -10.12 3.76 12.43
N ARG A 62 -9.09 3.99 11.59
CA ARG A 62 -8.17 5.12 11.75
C ARG A 62 -8.86 6.46 11.56
N LEU A 63 -9.73 6.60 10.56
CA LEU A 63 -10.47 7.84 10.34
C LEU A 63 -11.42 8.15 11.50
N GLN A 64 -12.07 7.13 12.07
CA GLN A 64 -12.93 7.28 13.25
C GLN A 64 -12.14 7.76 14.46
N ALA A 65 -10.92 7.26 14.67
CA ALA A 65 -10.05 7.68 15.75
C ALA A 65 -9.57 9.14 15.60
N LEU A 66 -9.51 9.66 14.37
CA LEU A 66 -9.10 11.05 14.08
C LEU A 66 -10.29 12.02 14.00
N SER A 67 -11.49 11.51 13.82
CA SER A 67 -12.71 12.30 13.62
C SER A 67 -13.34 12.72 14.95
N GLN A 68 -13.83 13.96 15.01
CA GLN A 68 -14.67 14.43 16.12
C GLN A 68 -16.14 14.01 15.98
N ALA A 69 -16.49 13.41 14.84
CA ALA A 69 -17.84 12.93 14.52
C ALA A 69 -17.84 11.41 14.27
N PRO A 70 -18.95 10.72 14.58
CA PRO A 70 -19.12 9.31 14.25
C PRO A 70 -19.20 9.12 12.73
N LEU A 71 -18.34 8.24 12.20
CA LEU A 71 -18.35 7.79 10.82
C LEU A 71 -19.17 6.49 10.75
N ALA A 72 -20.46 6.64 10.44
CA ALA A 72 -21.39 5.51 10.44
C ALA A 72 -21.08 4.49 9.32
N HIS A 73 -21.15 3.19 9.68
CA HIS A 73 -21.38 2.03 8.81
C HIS A 73 -20.72 1.98 7.43
N VAL A 74 -19.48 2.48 7.29
CA VAL A 74 -18.72 2.32 6.05
C VAL A 74 -18.25 0.87 5.94
N SER A 75 -18.80 0.14 4.97
CA SER A 75 -18.42 -1.25 4.71
C SER A 75 -17.00 -1.34 4.16
N ARG A 76 -16.33 -2.49 4.39
CA ARG A 76 -15.07 -2.79 3.73
C ARG A 76 -15.35 -3.15 2.26
N LYS A 77 -14.73 -2.41 1.34
CA LYS A 77 -14.83 -2.65 -0.11
C LYS A 77 -13.46 -2.41 -0.75
N GLY A 78 -12.58 -3.39 -0.58
CA GLY A 78 -11.28 -3.39 -1.23
C GLY A 78 -11.38 -3.41 -2.75
N THR A 79 -10.39 -2.83 -3.44
CA THR A 79 -10.33 -2.74 -4.91
C THR A 79 -9.66 -3.94 -5.59
N ARG A 80 -8.99 -4.79 -4.80
CA ARG A 80 -8.25 -5.98 -5.27
C ARG A 80 -8.37 -7.11 -4.25
N LYS A 81 -8.03 -8.34 -4.67
CA LYS A 81 -8.01 -9.51 -3.79
C LYS A 81 -7.20 -9.20 -2.52
N GLU A 82 -7.71 -9.62 -1.36
CA GLU A 82 -7.14 -9.39 -0.02
C GLU A 82 -7.07 -7.92 0.45
N CYS A 83 -7.52 -6.95 -0.35
CA CYS A 83 -7.56 -5.55 0.06
C CYS A 83 -8.56 -5.34 1.19
N GLY A 84 -8.12 -4.70 2.27
CA GLY A 84 -8.96 -4.45 3.46
C GLY A 84 -9.48 -3.02 3.59
N CYS A 85 -9.31 -2.19 2.56
CA CYS A 85 -9.78 -0.80 2.57
C CYS A 85 -11.31 -0.71 2.73
N SER A 86 -11.75 0.35 3.40
CA SER A 86 -13.14 0.77 3.46
C SER A 86 -13.63 1.31 2.12
N TYR A 87 -14.95 1.28 1.91
CA TYR A 87 -15.58 1.89 0.74
C TYR A 87 -15.15 3.35 0.61
N SER A 88 -14.70 3.71 -0.59
CA SER A 88 -14.37 5.08 -0.95
C SER A 88 -14.76 5.34 -2.38
N ARG A 89 -15.01 6.62 -2.69
CA ARG A 89 -15.20 7.10 -4.05
C ARG A 89 -14.15 8.16 -4.32
N ASP A 90 -13.43 8.03 -5.43
CA ASP A 90 -12.52 9.06 -5.90
C ASP A 90 -13.34 10.28 -6.33
N ILE A 91 -12.88 11.47 -5.95
CA ILE A 91 -13.47 12.77 -6.29
C ILE A 91 -12.58 13.56 -7.27
N GLY A 92 -11.44 12.98 -7.68
CA GLY A 92 -10.53 13.57 -8.64
C GLY A 92 -11.17 13.72 -10.02
N ALA A 93 -10.73 14.74 -10.74
CA ALA A 93 -11.11 15.01 -12.12
C ALA A 93 -9.85 15.11 -12.97
N TYR A 94 -9.79 14.34 -14.04
CA TYR A 94 -8.71 14.40 -15.02
C TYR A 94 -9.04 15.44 -16.07
N HIS A 95 -8.03 16.09 -16.67
CA HIS A 95 -8.23 17.01 -17.80
C HIS A 95 -9.25 18.13 -17.54
N THR A 96 -9.22 18.71 -16.34
CA THR A 96 -10.14 19.82 -15.97
C THR A 96 -9.42 21.09 -15.54
N CYS A 97 -8.09 21.03 -15.35
CA CYS A 97 -7.30 22.13 -14.80
C CYS A 97 -6.46 22.81 -15.90
N SER A 98 -6.72 24.09 -16.17
CA SER A 98 -6.01 24.89 -17.19
C SER A 98 -4.69 25.51 -16.72
N HIS A 99 -4.19 25.13 -15.55
CA HIS A 99 -2.96 25.70 -14.98
C HIS A 99 -1.67 25.08 -15.53
N GLU A 100 -1.75 23.99 -16.31
CA GLU A 100 -0.62 23.37 -17.02
C GLU A 100 0.60 23.01 -16.15
N CYS A 101 0.40 22.77 -14.85
CA CYS A 101 1.50 22.38 -13.97
C CYS A 101 2.08 21.02 -14.39
N VAL A 102 3.41 20.93 -14.50
CA VAL A 102 4.15 19.72 -14.94
C VAL A 102 3.88 18.46 -14.10
N TYR A 103 3.46 18.64 -12.84
CA TYR A 103 3.21 17.55 -11.90
C TYR A 103 1.71 17.32 -11.63
N CYS A 104 0.82 18.05 -12.30
CA CYS A 104 -0.62 17.94 -12.04
C CYS A 104 -1.25 16.86 -12.91
N TYR A 105 -1.88 15.87 -12.28
CA TYR A 105 -2.62 14.81 -12.98
C TYR A 105 -3.93 15.30 -13.63
N ALA A 106 -4.35 16.53 -13.35
CA ALA A 106 -5.59 17.13 -13.82
C ALA A 106 -5.39 18.16 -14.94
N ASN A 107 -4.17 18.34 -15.46
CA ASN A 107 -3.90 19.23 -16.60
C ASN A 107 -4.67 18.77 -17.85
N LEU A 108 -4.94 19.71 -18.78
CA LEU A 108 -5.62 19.44 -20.05
C LEU A 108 -4.79 18.51 -20.93
#